data_AF-A0A7C9PKY7-F1
#
_entry.id   AF-A0A7C9PKY7-F1
#
_cell.length_a   1.000
_cell.length_b   1.000
_cell.length_c   1.000
_cell.angle_alpha   90.00
_cell.angle_beta   90.00
_cell.angle_gamma   90.00
#
_symmetry.space_group_name_H-M   'P 1'
#
loop_
_entity.id
_entity.type
_entity.pdbx_description
1 polymer ?
#
loop_
_entity_poly.entity_id
_entity_poly.type
_entity_poly.pdbx_seq_one_letter_code
_entity_poly.pdbx_strand_id
1 'polypeptide(L)' 'MVRSTDGQLAITAGPLYDSADFASGYYLLDCVDIDRACEIAGRLHESRFAPIEVRQVGG' A
#
# COMPACT_ATOMS: atom_id res chain seq x y z
N MET A 1 15.18 2.78 5.79
CA MET A 1 14.40 1.52 5.76
C MET A 1 14.89 0.56 6.82
N VAL A 2 13.97 -0.26 7.36
CA VAL A 2 14.30 -1.40 8.23
C VAL A 2 13.65 -2.64 7.62
N ARG A 3 14.45 -3.66 7.30
CA ARG A 3 13.98 -4.95 6.77
C ARG A 3 14.45 -6.07 7.68
N SER A 4 13.56 -7.00 7.98
CA SER A 4 13.89 -8.27 8.62
C SER A 4 13.79 -9.39 7.59
N THR A 5 14.87 -10.13 7.39
CA THR A 5 14.91 -11.37 6.59
C THR A 5 15.66 -12.41 7.40
N ASP A 6 15.06 -13.58 7.64
CA ASP A 6 15.67 -14.68 8.41
C ASP A 6 16.22 -14.28 9.79
N GLY A 7 15.54 -13.35 10.46
CA GLY A 7 15.95 -12.82 11.77
C GLY A 7 17.13 -11.86 11.75
N GLN A 8 17.67 -11.53 10.57
CA GLN A 8 18.72 -10.51 10.42
C GLN A 8 18.09 -9.15 10.13
N LEU A 9 18.51 -8.14 10.91
CA LEU A 9 18.04 -6.77 10.79
C LEU A 9 18.97 -5.98 9.86
N ALA A 10 18.44 -5.51 8.73
CA ALA A 10 19.14 -4.59 7.83
C ALA A 10 18.55 -3.17 7.96
N ILE A 11 19.41 -2.19 8.24
CA ILE A 11 19.05 -0.77 8.36
C ILE A 11 19.78 0.03 7.27
N THR A 12 19.04 0.81 6.49
CA THR A 12 19.58 1.71 5.46
C THR A 12 19.03 3.12 5.64
N ALA A 13 19.88 4.13 5.46
CA ALA A 13 19.54 5.55 5.63
C ALA A 13 18.84 6.19 4.39
N GLY A 14 18.37 5.39 3.44
CA GLY A 14 17.71 5.85 2.21
C GLY A 14 16.19 5.62 2.17
N PRO A 15 15.46 6.31 1.27
CA PRO A 15 14.05 6.06 0.96
C PRO A 15 13.86 4.75 0.19
N LEU A 16 12.71 4.08 0.37
CA LEU A 16 12.43 2.72 -0.16
C LEU A 16 12.66 2.59 -1.68
N TYR A 17 12.43 3.67 -2.43
CA TYR A 17 12.64 3.82 -3.87
C TYR A 17 13.08 5.25 -4.20
N ASP A 18 13.72 5.43 -5.37
CA ASP A 18 14.19 6.73 -5.91
C ASP A 18 13.06 7.55 -6.58
N SER A 19 11.83 7.03 -6.59
CA SER A 19 10.65 7.72 -7.09
C SER A 19 9.95 8.49 -5.97
N ALA A 20 9.46 9.69 -6.31
CA ALA A 20 8.72 10.57 -5.40
C ALA A 20 7.34 10.03 -4.97
N ASP A 21 7.00 8.79 -5.30
CA ASP A 21 5.72 8.16 -5.00
C ASP A 21 5.75 7.60 -3.58
N PHE A 22 5.70 8.51 -2.62
CA PHE A 22 5.46 8.18 -1.23
C PHE A 22 4.03 7.66 -1.10
N ALA A 23 3.85 6.35 -0.98
CA ALA A 23 2.57 5.79 -0.56
C ALA A 23 2.29 6.28 0.86
N SER A 24 1.39 7.27 1.00
CA SER A 24 1.12 7.96 2.27
C SER A 24 0.42 7.08 3.33
N GLY A 25 0.15 5.81 3.00
CA GLY A 25 -0.54 4.85 3.86
C GLY A 25 -1.12 3.72 3.02
N TYR A 26 -1.76 2.77 3.68
CA TYR A 26 -2.56 1.73 3.03
C TYR A 26 -3.79 1.42 3.88
N TYR A 27 -4.85 0.97 3.21
CA TYR A 27 -6.03 0.39 3.84
C TYR A 27 -5.98 -1.13 3.66
N LEU A 28 -6.30 -1.88 4.70
CA LEU A 28 -6.60 -3.30 4.60
C LEU A 28 -8.11 -3.48 4.72
N LEU A 29 -8.69 -4.17 3.75
CA LEU A 29 -10.12 -4.41 3.67
C LEU A 29 -10.35 -5.91 3.62
N ASP A 30 -11.32 -6.38 4.40
CA ASP A 30 -11.96 -7.66 4.18
C ASP A 30 -13.14 -7.43 3.23
N CYS A 31 -13.07 -8.03 2.04
CA CYS A 31 -14.00 -7.80 0.96
C CYS A 31 -14.29 -9.13 0.26
N VAL A 32 -15.53 -9.27 -0.22
CA VAL A 32 -15.98 -10.47 -0.93
C VAL A 32 -15.23 -10.70 -2.25
N ASP A 33 -14.80 -9.62 -2.90
CA ASP A 33 -14.04 -9.63 -4.16
C ASP A 33 -13.32 -8.29 -4.37
N ILE A 34 -12.54 -8.22 -5.46
CA ILE A 34 -11.77 -7.04 -5.84
C ILE A 34 -12.66 -5.89 -6.33
N ASP A 35 -13.82 -6.18 -6.91
CA ASP A 35 -14.75 -5.16 -7.39
C ASP A 35 -15.30 -4.35 -6.20
N ARG A 36 -15.66 -5.03 -5.11
CA ARG A 36 -16.08 -4.38 -3.87
C ARG A 36 -14.97 -3.52 -3.26
N ALA A 37 -13.72 -3.97 -3.31
CA ALA A 37 -12.57 -3.20 -2.84
C ALA A 37 -12.36 -1.93 -3.70
N CYS A 38 -12.51 -2.02 -5.02
CA CYS A 38 -12.45 -0.88 -5.95
C CYS A 38 -13.56 0.14 -5.69
N GLU A 39 -14.79 -0.29 -5.42
CA GLU A 39 -15.89 0.61 -5.05
C GLU A 39 -15.58 1.39 -3.77
N ILE A 40 -15.02 0.73 -2.76
CA ILE A 40 -14.64 1.38 -1.51
C ILE A 40 -13.51 2.38 -1.76
N ALA A 41 -12.47 1.99 -2.52
CA ALA A 41 -11.35 2.87 -2.87
C ALA A 41 -11.83 4.14 -3.58
N GLY A 42 -12.76 4.04 -4.53
CA GLY A 42 -13.35 5.19 -5.22
C GLY A 42 -14.07 6.18 -4.31
N ARG A 43 -14.53 5.74 -3.13
CA ARG A 43 -15.22 6.58 -2.14
C ARG A 43 -14.28 7.28 -1.15
N LEU A 44 -13.01 6.88 -1.07
CA LEU A 44 -12.04 7.52 -0.18
C LEU A 44 -11.77 8.96 -0.62
N HIS A 45 -11.59 9.87 0.34
CA HIS A 45 -11.33 11.28 0.03
C HIS A 45 -10.07 11.47 -0.82
N GLU A 46 -9.08 10.61 -0.60
CA GLU A 46 -7.79 10.56 -1.28
C GLU A 46 -7.91 10.33 -2.79
N SER A 47 -8.96 9.61 -3.24
CA SER A 47 -9.19 9.30 -4.66
C SER A 47 -9.38 10.56 -5.52
N ARG A 48 -9.65 11.71 -4.89
CA ARG A 48 -9.77 13.01 -5.55
C ARG A 48 -8.44 13.66 -5.89
N PHE A 49 -7.35 13.23 -5.25
CA PHE A 49 -6.04 13.86 -5.37
C PHE A 49 -5.03 12.98 -6.11
N ALA A 50 -5.16 11.67 -6.02
CA ALA A 50 -4.31 10.71 -6.71
C ALA A 50 -5.04 9.38 -6.98
N PRO A 51 -4.60 8.60 -7.99
CA PRO A 51 -5.05 7.22 -8.17
C PRO A 51 -4.75 6.36 -6.93
N ILE A 52 -5.62 5.39 -6.65
CA ILE A 52 -5.43 4.41 -5.58
C ILE A 52 -5.16 3.04 -6.23
N GLU A 53 -4.02 2.43 -5.91
CA GLU A 53 -3.70 1.06 -6.33
C GLU A 53 -4.45 0.07 -5.42
N VAL A 54 -5.28 -0.79 -6.02
CA VAL A 54 -6.01 -1.85 -5.30
C VAL A 54 -5.34 -3.18 -5.61
N ARG A 55 -4.93 -3.91 -4.55
CA ARG A 55 -4.27 -5.21 -4.67
C ARG A 55 -4.91 -6.21 -3.72
N GLN A 56 -5.20 -7.40 -4.24
CA GLN A 56 -5.52 -8.53 -3.37
C GLN A 56 -4.26 -9.00 -2.64
N VAL A 57 -4.39 -9.22 -1.34
CA VAL A 57 -3.30 -9.69 -0.47
C VAL A 57 -3.78 -10.88 0.34
N GLY A 58 -3.05 -12.00 0.27
CA GLY A 58 -3.45 -13.27 0.89
C GLY A 58 -4.56 -14.00 0.13
N GLY A 59 -4.35 -15.29 -0.07
CA GLY A 59 -5.34 -16.27 -0.53
C GLY A 59 -5.28 -17.48 0.37
#